data_AF-W7TK03-F1
#
_entry.id   AF-W7TK03-F1
#
_cell.length_a   1.000
_cell.length_b   1.000
_cell.length_c   1.000
_cell.angle_alpha   90.00
_cell.angle_beta   90.00
_cell.angle_gamma   90.00
#
_symmetry.space_group_name_H-M   'P 1'
#
loop_
_entity.id
_entity.type
_entity.pdbx_description
1 polymer ?
#
loop_
_entity_poly.entity_id
_entity_poly.type
_entity_poly.pdbx_seq_one_letter_code
_entity_poly.pdbx_strand_id
1 'polypeptide(L)'
;MQEHDIHVITRVYPANLTRNTAVRERYEVEAREIRYSTYRETLFQTQASAVLLGHHRGDVEENVLSNVFRGVGPLHLSGMAVTGTVNGVSVHRPLLDLPKSQIYDFAHTFGVPYFKVRGKG
;
A
#
# COMPACT_ATOMS: atom_id res chain seq x y z
N MET A 1 -13.51 11.89 -23.54
CA MET A 1 -12.99 10.96 -22.52
C MET A 1 -11.55 10.70 -22.91
N GLN A 2 -10.56 11.10 -22.13
CA GLN A 2 -9.16 10.79 -22.46
C GLN A 2 -8.99 9.27 -22.30
N GLU A 3 -8.59 8.60 -23.38
CA GLU A 3 -8.14 7.21 -23.30
C GLU A 3 -6.79 7.22 -22.58
N HIS A 4 -6.78 6.71 -21.35
CA HIS A 4 -5.55 6.45 -20.63
C HIS A 4 -5.14 5.00 -20.91
N ASP A 5 -3.86 4.78 -21.23
CA ASP A 5 -3.28 3.44 -21.44
C ASP A 5 -3.11 2.71 -20.10
N ILE A 6 -4.25 2.33 -19.50
CA ILE A 6 -4.31 1.68 -18.19
C ILE A 6 -4.51 0.18 -18.40
N HIS A 7 -3.44 -0.57 -18.19
CA HIS A 7 -3.51 -2.02 -18.11
C HIS A 7 -4.02 -2.46 -16.73
N VAL A 8 -5.14 -3.18 -16.71
CA VAL A 8 -5.72 -3.72 -15.48
C VAL A 8 -5.35 -5.20 -15.36
N ILE A 9 -4.66 -5.55 -14.28
CA ILE A 9 -4.33 -6.93 -13.92
C ILE A 9 -5.17 -7.34 -12.73
N THR A 10 -6.05 -8.33 -12.92
CA THR A 10 -6.92 -8.86 -11.88
C THR A 10 -6.49 -10.27 -11.50
N ARG A 11 -6.50 -10.55 -10.20
CA ARG A 11 -6.31 -11.92 -9.68
C ARG A 11 -7.41 -12.32 -8.72
N VAL A 12 -7.81 -13.58 -8.86
CA VAL A 12 -8.76 -14.22 -7.96
C VAL A 12 -7.99 -15.26 -7.18
N TYR A 13 -7.90 -15.07 -5.86
CA TYR A 13 -7.34 -16.06 -4.95
C TYR A 13 -8.51 -16.78 -4.27
N PRO A 14 -8.53 -18.13 -4.26
CA PRO A 14 -9.50 -18.89 -3.50
C PRO A 14 -9.17 -18.76 -2.01
N ALA A 15 -9.68 -17.71 -1.38
CA ALA A 15 -9.48 -17.48 0.04
C ALA A 15 -10.74 -17.90 0.81
N ASN A 16 -10.61 -18.89 1.68
CA ASN A 16 -11.56 -19.12 2.78
C ASN A 16 -11.41 -18.06 3.90
N LEU A 17 -10.61 -17.03 3.63
CA LEU A 17 -10.12 -16.03 4.56
C LEU A 17 -10.79 -14.69 4.26
N THR A 18 -11.95 -14.46 4.87
CA THR A 18 -12.56 -13.12 4.88
C THR A 18 -12.07 -12.37 6.10
N ARG A 19 -12.11 -11.03 6.05
CA ARG A 19 -11.81 -10.17 7.20
C ARG A 19 -12.63 -10.54 8.46
N ASN A 20 -13.76 -11.22 8.28
CA ASN A 20 -14.72 -11.54 9.33
C ASN A 20 -14.60 -12.99 9.84
N THR A 21 -13.93 -13.89 9.10
CA THR A 21 -13.86 -15.33 9.45
C THR A 21 -12.50 -15.78 9.96
N ALA A 22 -11.44 -14.99 9.77
CA ALA A 22 -10.09 -15.33 10.16
C ALA A 22 -9.58 -14.51 11.34
N VAL A 23 -8.63 -15.08 12.10
CA VAL A 23 -7.81 -14.32 13.06
C VAL A 23 -7.15 -13.18 12.29
N ARG A 24 -7.35 -11.94 12.74
CA ARG A 24 -6.93 -10.72 12.04
C ARG A 24 -5.47 -10.76 11.58
N GLU A 25 -4.59 -11.28 12.42
CA GLU A 25 -3.17 -11.44 12.11
C GLU A 25 -2.92 -12.36 10.92
N ARG A 26 -3.58 -13.52 10.87
CA ARG A 26 -3.49 -14.43 9.71
C ARG A 26 -4.01 -13.76 8.43
N TYR A 27 -5.10 -13.01 8.54
CA TYR A 27 -5.63 -12.26 7.41
C TYR A 27 -4.64 -11.21 6.88
N GLU A 28 -4.01 -10.45 7.76
CA GLU A 28 -3.00 -9.46 7.38
C GLU A 28 -1.78 -10.10 6.71
N VAL A 29 -1.29 -11.24 7.22
CA VAL A 29 -0.16 -11.98 6.64
C VAL A 29 -0.51 -12.53 5.25
N GLU A 30 -1.62 -13.27 5.12
CA GLU A 30 -1.98 -13.88 3.83
C GLU A 30 -2.32 -12.80 2.78
N ALA A 31 -3.04 -11.74 3.15
CA ALA A 31 -3.33 -10.63 2.24
C ALA A 31 -2.05 -9.90 1.79
N ARG A 32 -1.05 -9.81 2.67
CA ARG A 32 0.26 -9.25 2.31
C ARG A 32 0.98 -10.13 1.29
N GLU A 33 1.03 -11.45 1.50
CA GLU A 33 1.68 -12.36 0.56
C GLU A 33 0.99 -12.38 -0.82
N ILE A 34 -0.34 -12.37 -0.84
CA ILE A 34 -1.12 -12.24 -2.08
C ILE A 34 -0.76 -10.96 -2.84
N ARG A 35 -0.69 -9.83 -2.13
CA ARG A 35 -0.35 -8.53 -2.73
C ARG A 35 1.06 -8.53 -3.33
N TYR A 36 2.06 -8.96 -2.57
CA TYR A 36 3.46 -8.92 -3.01
C TYR A 36 3.82 -10.02 -4.04
N SER A 37 3.14 -11.17 -4.04
CA SER A 37 3.24 -12.13 -5.14
C SER A 37 2.66 -11.57 -6.44
N THR A 38 1.52 -10.86 -6.36
CA THR A 38 0.94 -10.16 -7.51
C THR A 38 1.91 -9.12 -8.07
N TYR A 39 2.50 -8.28 -7.22
CA TYR A 39 3.49 -7.29 -7.65
C TYR A 39 4.70 -7.90 -8.35
N ARG A 40 5.29 -8.97 -7.80
CA ARG A 40 6.45 -9.64 -8.42
C ARG A 40 6.13 -10.12 -9.83
N GLU A 41 4.99 -10.76 -10.01
CA GLU A 41 4.61 -11.28 -11.32
C GLU A 41 4.22 -10.17 -12.29
N THR A 42 3.58 -9.09 -11.82
CA THR A 42 3.32 -7.90 -12.65
C THR A 42 4.62 -7.27 -13.14
N LEU A 43 5.62 -7.10 -12.26
CA LEU A 43 6.94 -6.59 -12.67
C LEU A 43 7.58 -7.51 -13.72
N PHE A 44 7.48 -8.82 -13.54
CA PHE A 44 7.97 -9.80 -14.52
C PHE A 44 7.24 -9.70 -15.88
N GLN A 45 5.91 -9.61 -15.88
CA GLN A 45 5.12 -9.55 -17.11
C GLN A 45 5.29 -8.23 -17.88
N THR A 46 5.41 -7.12 -17.16
CA THR A 46 5.51 -5.77 -17.75
C THR A 46 6.94 -5.31 -18.00
N GLN A 47 7.94 -6.06 -17.48
CA GLN A 47 9.35 -5.65 -17.44
C GLN A 47 9.59 -4.31 -16.71
N ALA A 48 8.65 -3.90 -15.84
CA ALA A 48 8.79 -2.71 -15.04
C ALA A 48 9.84 -2.91 -13.92
N SER A 49 10.52 -1.81 -13.54
CA SER A 49 11.60 -1.87 -12.55
C SER A 49 11.14 -1.74 -11.10
N ALA A 50 9.94 -1.22 -10.86
CA ALA A 50 9.42 -0.97 -9.51
C ALA A 50 7.90 -0.80 -9.46
N VAL A 51 7.34 -0.95 -8.25
CA VAL A 51 5.94 -0.63 -7.94
C VAL A 51 5.88 0.71 -7.21
N LEU A 52 5.03 1.62 -7.69
CA LEU A 52 4.74 2.88 -7.04
C LEU A 52 3.53 2.70 -6.10
N LEU A 53 3.69 3.08 -4.83
CA LEU A 53 2.63 3.03 -3.84
C LEU A 53 2.30 4.43 -3.32
N GLY A 54 1.01 4.72 -3.17
CA GLY A 54 0.50 6.00 -2.68
C GLY A 54 0.56 6.16 -1.16
N HIS A 55 1.61 5.66 -0.51
CA HIS A 55 1.82 5.89 0.91
C HIS A 55 2.14 7.36 1.18
N HIS A 56 1.58 7.90 2.25
CA HIS A 56 1.72 9.28 2.69
C HIS A 56 2.22 9.38 4.13
N ARG A 57 2.48 10.59 4.64
CA ARG A 57 3.11 10.78 5.96
C ARG A 57 2.36 10.10 7.12
N GLY A 58 1.02 10.15 7.08
CA GLY A 58 0.19 9.44 8.07
C GLY A 58 0.38 7.91 8.09
N ASP A 59 0.74 7.27 6.97
CA ASP A 59 1.01 5.82 6.96
C ASP A 59 2.34 5.49 7.66
N VAL A 60 3.32 6.41 7.58
CA VAL A 60 4.59 6.30 8.31
C VAL A 60 4.31 6.38 9.81
N GLU A 61 3.51 7.36 10.23
CA GLU A 61 3.09 7.54 11.62
C GLU A 61 2.38 6.28 12.16
N GLU A 62 1.41 5.74 11.42
CA GLU A 62 0.73 4.49 11.76
C GLU A 62 1.70 3.30 11.86
N ASN A 63 2.67 3.20 10.94
CA ASN A 63 3.67 2.13 10.96
C ASN A 63 4.58 2.21 12.19
N VAL A 64 5.08 3.40 12.50
CA VAL A 64 5.92 3.65 13.68
C VAL A 64 5.16 3.29 14.95
N LEU A 65 3.91 3.74 15.10
CA LEU A 65 3.07 3.39 16.24
C LEU A 65 2.86 1.87 16.34
N SER A 66 2.59 1.19 15.21
CA SER A 66 2.46 -0.28 15.20
C SER A 66 3.72 -0.99 15.67
N ASN A 67 4.90 -0.52 15.25
CA ASN A 67 6.19 -1.09 15.65
C ASN A 67 6.46 -0.87 17.15
N VAL A 68 6.12 0.30 17.69
CA VAL A 68 6.19 0.58 19.13
C VAL A 68 5.33 -0.42 19.92
N PHE A 69 4.07 -0.62 19.52
CA PHE A 69 3.18 -1.57 20.20
C PHE A 69 3.65 -3.03 20.11
N ARG A 70 4.43 -3.38 19.08
CA ARG A 70 5.05 -4.71 18.92
C ARG A 70 6.39 -4.86 19.66
N GLY A 71 6.83 -3.84 20.40
CA GLY A 71 8.08 -3.87 21.17
C GLY A 71 9.35 -3.80 20.31
N VAL A 72 9.26 -3.27 19.09
CA VAL A 72 10.42 -3.11 18.20
C VAL A 72 11.35 -2.03 18.76
N GLY A 73 12.63 -2.36 18.94
CA GLY A 73 13.61 -1.46 19.54
C GLY A 73 13.86 -0.17 18.73
N PRO A 74 14.34 0.91 19.37
CA PRO A 74 14.40 2.25 18.78
C PRO A 74 15.24 2.39 17.51
N LEU A 75 16.27 1.56 17.31
CA LEU A 75 17.06 1.54 16.07
C LEU A 75 16.29 0.98 14.85
N HIS A 76 15.18 0.27 15.08
CA HIS A 76 14.30 -0.30 14.06
C HIS A 76 12.93 0.39 14.01
N LEU A 77 12.78 1.53 14.69
CA LEU A 77 11.61 2.40 14.57
C LEU A 77 11.60 3.21 13.27
N SER A 78 12.63 3.11 12.43
CA SER A 78 12.59 3.70 11.09
C SER A 78 11.33 3.18 10.38
N GLY A 79 10.39 4.09 10.08
CA GLY A 79 9.11 3.73 9.47
C GLY A 79 9.27 3.23 8.03
N MET A 80 8.64 3.90 7.08
CA MET A 80 8.81 3.57 5.66
C MET A 80 9.87 4.47 5.03
N ALA A 81 10.65 3.94 4.10
CA ALA A 81 11.55 4.73 3.25
C ALA A 81 10.89 5.07 1.90
N VAL A 82 11.31 6.19 1.30
CA VAL A 82 10.82 6.63 -0.04
C VAL A 82 11.09 5.56 -1.08
N THR A 83 12.25 4.91 -1.04
CA THR A 83 12.61 3.77 -1.88
C THR A 83 13.08 2.59 -1.03
N GLY A 84 12.79 1.37 -1.45
CA GLY A 84 13.35 0.19 -0.82
C GLY A 84 12.78 -1.10 -1.36
N THR A 85 13.35 -2.22 -0.91
CA THR A 85 12.90 -3.56 -1.29
C THR A 85 12.01 -4.15 -0.20
N VAL A 86 10.82 -4.61 -0.56
CA VAL A 86 9.86 -5.21 0.37
C VAL A 86 9.35 -6.52 -0.20
N ASN A 87 9.54 -7.63 0.53
CA ASN A 87 9.18 -8.98 0.10
C ASN A 87 9.71 -9.31 -1.33
N GLY A 88 10.93 -8.85 -1.65
CA GLY A 88 11.56 -9.03 -2.96
C GLY A 88 11.04 -8.12 -4.08
N VAL A 89 10.22 -7.11 -3.77
CA VAL A 89 9.68 -6.11 -4.71
C VAL A 89 10.38 -4.78 -4.50
N SER A 90 10.89 -4.17 -5.58
CA SER A 90 11.35 -2.79 -5.56
C SER A 90 10.15 -1.85 -5.45
N VAL A 91 10.09 -1.03 -4.40
CA VAL A 91 8.95 -0.16 -4.07
C VAL A 91 9.40 1.29 -3.98
N HIS A 92 8.64 2.17 -4.63
CA HIS A 92 8.80 3.63 -4.57
C HIS A 92 7.54 4.26 -3.99
N ARG A 93 7.70 5.22 -3.07
CA ARG A 93 6.64 5.92 -2.35
C ARG A 93 6.81 7.43 -2.54
N PRO A 94 6.51 7.99 -3.73
CA PRO A 94 6.77 9.40 -4.02
C PRO A 94 5.98 10.38 -3.17
N LEU A 95 4.87 9.94 -2.56
CA LEU A 95 3.99 10.78 -1.73
C LEU A 95 4.32 10.71 -0.23
N LEU A 96 5.39 10.00 0.16
CA LEU A 96 5.61 9.58 1.54
C LEU A 96 5.74 10.75 2.53
N ASP A 97 6.34 11.85 2.09
CA ASP A 97 6.55 13.03 2.93
C ASP A 97 5.34 13.99 2.94
N LEU A 98 4.34 13.73 2.08
CA LEU A 98 3.17 14.59 1.94
C LEU A 98 2.11 14.24 2.99
N PRO A 99 1.46 15.23 3.60
CA PRO A 99 0.26 14.98 4.40
C PRO A 99 -0.90 14.58 3.48
N LYS A 100 -1.79 13.74 4.00
CA LYS A 100 -2.99 13.28 3.29
C LYS A 100 -3.88 14.42 2.79
N SER A 101 -3.91 15.55 3.50
CA SER A 101 -4.67 16.74 3.10
C SER A 101 -4.21 17.27 1.74
N GLN A 102 -2.91 17.38 1.47
CA GLN A 102 -2.40 17.87 0.19
C GLN A 102 -2.77 16.95 -0.98
N ILE A 103 -2.82 15.63 -0.75
CA ILE A 103 -3.26 14.66 -1.76
C ILE A 103 -4.75 14.88 -2.08
N TYR A 104 -5.58 15.13 -1.06
CA TYR A 104 -6.99 15.46 -1.27
C TYR A 104 -7.18 16.81 -1.93
N ASP A 105 -6.45 17.85 -1.52
CA ASP A 105 -6.52 19.17 -2.12
C ASP A 105 -6.18 19.12 -3.61
N PHE A 106 -5.14 18.36 -3.97
CA PHE A 106 -4.82 18.08 -5.37
C PHE A 106 -5.98 17.39 -6.10
N ALA A 107 -6.51 16.30 -5.53
CA ALA A 107 -7.62 15.57 -6.15
C ALA A 107 -8.87 16.44 -6.34
N HIS A 108 -9.20 17.30 -5.37
CA HIS A 108 -10.30 18.26 -5.47
C HIS A 108 -10.05 19.33 -6.51
N THR A 109 -8.85 19.92 -6.54
CA THR A 109 -8.47 21.00 -7.46
C THR A 109 -8.54 20.54 -8.91
N PHE A 110 -8.10 19.31 -9.19
CA PHE A 110 -8.02 18.77 -10.55
C PHE A 110 -9.15 17.80 -10.90
N GLY A 111 -10.16 17.64 -10.03
CA GLY A 111 -11.30 16.76 -10.27
C GLY A 111 -10.94 15.27 -10.41
N VAL A 112 -9.88 14.81 -9.74
CA VAL A 112 -9.46 13.40 -9.75
C VAL A 112 -10.43 12.59 -8.90
N PRO A 113 -11.17 11.62 -9.46
CA PRO A 113 -12.10 10.81 -8.69
C PRO A 113 -11.35 9.85 -7.75
N TYR A 114 -11.84 9.71 -6.52
CA TYR A 114 -11.29 8.78 -5.54
C TYR A 114 -12.37 8.21 -4.63
N PHE A 115 -12.12 7.00 -4.10
CA PHE A 115 -12.99 6.40 -3.08
C PHE A 115 -12.56 6.85 -1.69
N LYS A 116 -13.49 7.44 -0.93
CA LYS A 116 -13.28 7.69 0.50
C LYS A 116 -13.75 6.48 1.29
N VAL A 117 -12.81 5.76 1.90
CA VAL A 117 -13.17 4.74 2.90
C VAL A 117 -13.79 5.48 4.09
N ARG A 118 -15.10 5.34 4.30
CA ARG A 118 -15.76 5.88 5.49
C ARG A 118 -15.16 5.19 6.72
N GLY A 119 -14.54 5.97 7.61
CA GLY A 119 -14.28 5.51 8.96
C GLY A 119 -15.60 5.14 9.61
N LYS A 120 -15.67 4.00 10.30
CA LYS A 120 -16.77 3.74 11.22
C LYS A 120 -16.74 4.88 12.24
N GLY A 121 -17.75 5.75 12.20
CA GLY A 121 -18.09 6.61 13.33
C GLY A 121 -18.60 5.77 14.49
#